data_AF-A0A8J6QS93-F1
#
_entry.id   AF-A0A8J6QS93-F1
#
_cell.length_a   1.000
_cell.length_b   1.000
_cell.length_c   1.000
_cell.angle_alpha   90.00
_cell.angle_beta   90.00
_cell.angle_gamma   90.00
#
_symmetry.space_group_name_H-M   'P 1'
#
loop_
_entity.id
_entity.type
_entity.pdbx_description
1 polymer ?
#
loop_
_entity_poly.entity_id
_entity_poly.type
_entity_poly.pdbx_seq_one_letter_code
_entity_poly.pdbx_strand_id
1 'polypeptide(L)'
;MSVADLKAFLAKVESDEDLRQKLHAASGMDDIVDLAAAHGHSVDKASVLRAHGEALSGASDHQLKGINSWGDALMHCFGATEEE
;
A
#
# COMPACT_ATOMS: atom_id res chain seq x y z
N MET A 1 15.58 -1.95 3.62
CA MET A 1 14.28 -1.64 3.00
C MET A 1 13.28 -1.44 4.13
N SER A 2 12.66 -0.26 4.23
CA SER A 2 11.99 0.18 5.46
C SER A 2 10.48 0.41 5.26
N VAL A 3 9.71 0.36 6.36
CA VAL A 3 8.30 0.80 6.38
C VAL A 3 8.19 2.30 6.04
N ALA A 4 9.22 3.10 6.31
CA ALA A 4 9.25 4.51 5.95
C ALA A 4 9.27 4.70 4.42
N ASP A 5 10.02 3.87 3.68
CA ASP A 5 10.05 3.89 2.22
C ASP A 5 8.68 3.51 1.63
N LEU A 6 8.02 2.51 2.22
CA LEU A 6 6.66 2.12 1.85
C LEU A 6 5.67 3.28 2.08
N LYS A 7 5.72 3.94 3.24
CA LYS A 7 4.86 5.09 3.54
C LYS A 7 5.12 6.26 2.59
N ALA A 8 6.38 6.56 2.29
CA ALA A 8 6.74 7.61 1.35
C ALA A 8 6.26 7.30 -0.07
N PHE A 9 6.35 6.04 -0.49
CA PHE A 9 5.79 5.58 -1.76
C PHE A 9 4.27 5.74 -1.79
N LEU A 10 3.55 5.31 -0.74
CA LEU A 10 2.09 5.38 -0.69
C LEU A 10 1.56 6.82 -0.61
N ALA A 11 2.26 7.71 0.09
CA ALA A 11 1.95 9.15 0.07
C ALA A 11 2.11 9.76 -1.34
N LYS A 12 3.07 9.26 -2.13
CA LYS A 12 3.21 9.65 -3.53
C LYS A 12 2.07 9.09 -4.38
N VAL A 13 1.68 7.84 -4.17
CA VAL A 13 0.55 7.20 -4.87
C VAL A 13 -0.77 7.95 -4.62
N GLU A 14 -0.97 8.47 -3.41
CA GLU A 14 -2.17 9.24 -3.08
C GLU A 14 -2.33 10.52 -3.91
N SER A 15 -1.21 11.19 -4.22
CA SER A 15 -1.18 12.44 -4.99
C SER A 15 -0.99 12.24 -6.50
N ASP A 16 -0.80 11.00 -6.97
CA ASP A 16 -0.51 10.64 -8.36
C ASP A 16 -1.53 9.59 -8.84
N GLU A 17 -2.50 10.06 -9.64
CA GLU A 17 -3.61 9.23 -10.11
C GLU A 17 -3.16 8.06 -11.00
N ASP A 18 -2.13 8.26 -11.83
CA ASP A 18 -1.58 7.21 -12.68
C ASP A 18 -0.90 6.12 -11.83
N LEU A 19 -0.17 6.53 -10.79
CA LEU A 19 0.42 5.61 -9.82
C LEU A 19 -0.64 4.83 -9.04
N ARG A 20 -1.73 5.50 -8.66
CA ARG A 20 -2.85 4.87 -7.95
C ARG A 20 -3.53 3.80 -8.80
N GLN A 21 -3.74 4.07 -10.09
CA GLN A 21 -4.28 3.07 -11.02
C GLN A 21 -3.32 1.88 -11.18
N LYS A 22 -2.02 2.13 -11.30
CA LYS A 22 -1.00 1.06 -11.37
C LYS A 22 -0.93 0.22 -10.10
N LEU A 23 -1.02 0.86 -8.93
CA LEU A 23 -1.04 0.15 -7.65
C LEU A 23 -2.32 -0.69 -7.49
N HIS A 24 -3.47 -0.18 -7.91
CA HIS A 24 -4.74 -0.91 -7.88
C HIS A 24 -4.76 -2.09 -8.87
N ALA A 25 -4.09 -1.95 -10.02
CA ALA A 25 -3.94 -3.01 -11.01
C ALA A 25 -2.88 -4.07 -10.64
N ALA A 26 -2.10 -3.86 -9.57
CA ALA A 26 -1.10 -4.80 -9.11
C ALA A 26 -1.75 -6.14 -8.73
N SER A 27 -1.28 -7.22 -9.35
CA SER A 27 -1.83 -8.56 -9.17
C SER A 27 -1.34 -9.23 -7.88
N GLY A 28 -0.23 -8.75 -7.33
CA GLY A 28 0.33 -9.22 -6.08
C GLY A 28 1.43 -8.34 -5.53
N MET A 29 2.02 -8.79 -4.42
CA MET A 29 3.02 -8.04 -3.67
C MET A 29 4.31 -7.74 -4.44
N ASP A 30 4.71 -8.65 -5.35
CA ASP A 30 5.92 -8.47 -6.15
C ASP A 30 5.77 -7.28 -7.11
N ASP A 31 4.60 -7.11 -7.73
CA ASP A 31 4.28 -5.95 -8.58
C ASP A 31 4.36 -4.63 -7.79
N ILE A 32 3.97 -4.66 -6.51
CA ILE A 32 4.01 -3.48 -5.62
C ILE A 32 5.44 -3.12 -5.25
N VAL A 33 6.27 -4.12 -4.95
CA VAL A 33 7.70 -3.94 -4.66
C VAL A 33 8.41 -3.38 -5.89
N ASP A 34 8.13 -3.93 -7.08
CA ASP A 34 8.69 -3.46 -8.34
C ASP A 34 8.23 -2.03 -8.68
N LEU A 35 6.96 -1.71 -8.44
CA LEU A 35 6.41 -0.37 -8.62
C LEU A 35 7.05 0.64 -7.68
N ALA A 36 7.24 0.29 -6.40
CA ALA A 36 7.93 1.14 -5.44
C ALA A 36 9.40 1.37 -5.83
N ALA A 37 10.09 0.31 -6.26
CA ALA A 37 11.47 0.36 -6.72
C ALA A 37 11.64 1.25 -7.96
N ALA A 38 10.72 1.18 -8.92
CA ALA A 38 10.69 2.05 -10.10
C ALA A 38 10.55 3.54 -9.74
N HIS A 39 9.98 3.84 -8.57
CA HIS A 39 9.81 5.20 -8.05
C HIS A 39 10.89 5.61 -7.04
N GLY A 40 11.96 4.83 -6.91
CA GLY A 40 13.12 5.13 -6.07
C GLY A 40 12.98 4.67 -4.61
N HIS A 41 11.95 3.91 -4.28
CA HIS A 41 11.71 3.40 -2.93
C HIS A 41 12.18 1.96 -2.82
N SER A 42 13.07 1.70 -1.85
CA SER A 42 13.58 0.36 -1.61
C SER A 42 12.72 -0.35 -0.56
N VAL A 43 11.74 -1.13 -1.04
CA VAL A 43 10.72 -1.76 -0.19
C VAL A 43 10.89 -3.29 -0.19
N ASP A 44 10.95 -3.89 0.99
CA ASP A 44 11.17 -5.33 1.15
C ASP A 44 9.83 -6.04 1.38
N LYS A 45 9.64 -7.14 0.67
CA LYS A 45 8.40 -7.93 0.70
C LYS A 45 7.99 -8.34 2.12
N ALA A 46 8.93 -8.77 2.95
CA ALA A 46 8.61 -9.17 4.32
C ALA A 46 8.18 -7.97 5.19
N SER A 47 8.77 -6.80 4.94
CA SER A 47 8.40 -5.55 5.59
C SER A 47 7.00 -5.07 5.18
N VAL A 48 6.64 -5.17 3.89
CA VAL A 48 5.28 -4.86 3.43
C VAL A 48 4.26 -5.82 4.04
N LEU A 49 4.54 -7.13 4.02
CA LEU A 49 3.64 -8.14 4.59
C LEU A 49 3.42 -7.93 6.10
N ARG A 50 4.48 -7.63 6.86
CA ARG A 50 4.37 -7.38 8.29
C ARG A 50 3.55 -6.13 8.58
N ALA A 51 3.88 -5.03 7.91
CA ALA A 51 3.15 -3.78 8.09
C ALA A 51 1.68 -3.96 7.70
N HIS A 52 1.41 -4.62 6.57
CA HIS A 52 0.07 -4.85 6.09
C HIS A 52 -0.73 -5.74 7.05
N GLY A 53 -0.14 -6.82 7.56
CA GLY A 53 -0.77 -7.68 8.56
C GLY A 53 -1.11 -6.95 9.86
N GLU A 54 -0.23 -6.05 10.32
CA GLU A 54 -0.48 -5.20 11.49
C GLU A 54 -1.68 -4.25 11.26
N ALA A 55 -1.73 -3.60 10.09
CA ALA A 55 -2.82 -2.68 9.78
C ALA A 55 -4.16 -3.40 9.52
N LEU A 56 -4.16 -4.58 8.89
CA LEU A 56 -5.35 -5.42 8.76
C LEU A 56 -5.88 -5.90 10.11
N SER A 57 -4.99 -6.19 11.07
CA SER A 57 -5.40 -6.64 12.41
C SER A 57 -6.18 -5.58 13.20
N GLY A 58 -6.04 -4.31 12.84
CA GLY A 58 -6.79 -3.19 13.42
C GLY A 58 -8.04 -2.78 12.63
N ALA A 59 -8.26 -3.33 11.43
CA ALA A 59 -9.40 -2.96 10.58
C ALA A 59 -10.68 -3.69 11.00
N SER A 60 -11.81 -2.99 10.90
CA SER A 60 -13.13 -3.60 11.13
C SER A 60 -13.56 -4.50 9.97
N ASP A 61 -14.44 -5.48 10.23
CA ASP A 61 -15.01 -6.35 9.19
C ASP A 61 -15.63 -5.58 8.02
N HIS A 62 -16.22 -4.40 8.28
CA HIS A 62 -16.79 -3.55 7.24
C HIS A 62 -15.70 -2.97 6.33
N GLN A 63 -14.59 -2.51 6.90
CA GLN A 63 -13.44 -2.02 6.15
C GLN A 63 -12.78 -3.14 5.35
N LEU A 64 -12.62 -4.33 5.95
CA LEU A 64 -12.05 -5.50 5.28
C LEU A 64 -12.87 -5.96 4.07
N LYS A 65 -14.21 -5.88 4.14
CA LYS A 65 -15.10 -6.18 3.00
C LYS A 65 -14.98 -5.19 1.84
N GLY A 66 -14.47 -3.99 2.10
CA GLY A 66 -14.26 -2.97 1.07
C GLY A 66 -12.97 -3.12 0.27
N ILE A 67 -12.05 -4.00 0.72
CA ILE A 67 -10.76 -4.24 0.06
C ILE A 67 -10.96 -5.20 -1.11
N ASN A 68 -10.75 -4.72 -2.35
CA ASN A 68 -10.92 -5.52 -3.57
C ASN A 68 -9.59 -5.89 -4.24
N SER A 69 -8.49 -5.26 -3.83
CA SER A 69 -7.15 -5.49 -4.37
C SER A 69 -6.08 -5.33 -3.28
N TRP A 70 -4.86 -5.83 -3.54
CA TRP A 70 -3.71 -5.56 -2.67
C TRP A 70 -3.35 -4.07 -2.63
N GLY A 71 -3.56 -3.34 -3.72
CA GLY A 71 -3.41 -1.89 -3.77
C GLY A 71 -4.38 -1.19 -2.82
N ASP A 72 -5.66 -1.57 -2.83
CA ASP A 72 -6.67 -1.03 -1.90
C ASP A 72 -6.31 -1.37 -0.46
N ALA A 73 -5.83 -2.58 -0.22
CA ALA A 73 -5.45 -3.04 1.10
C ALA A 73 -4.31 -2.18 1.66
N LEU A 74 -3.28 -1.88 0.86
CA LEU A 74 -2.18 -1.01 1.27
C LEU A 74 -2.60 0.45 1.41
N MET A 75 -3.38 0.96 0.48
CA MET A 75 -3.91 2.33 0.54
C MET A 75 -4.81 2.51 1.77
N HIS A 76 -5.61 1.52 2.12
CA HIS A 76 -6.43 1.53 3.33
C HIS A 76 -5.59 1.52 4.61
N CYS A 77 -4.50 0.75 4.60
CA CYS A 77 -3.63 0.58 5.76
C CYS A 77 -2.63 1.73 5.98
N PHE A 78 -2.26 2.46 4.92
CA PHE A 78 -1.13 3.40 4.93
C PHE A 78 -1.30 4.66 4.09
N GLY A 79 -2.29 4.70 3.19
CA GLY A 79 -2.68 5.96 2.56
C GLY A 79 -3.15 6.90 3.66
N ALA A 80 -2.90 8.20 3.52
CA ALA A 80 -3.40 9.14 4.50
C ALA A 80 -4.93 9.00 4.48
N THR A 81 -5.48 8.40 5.53
CA THR A 81 -6.88 8.61 5.86
C THR A 81 -7.00 10.12 6.01
N GLU A 82 -7.77 10.77 5.13
CA GLU A 82 -8.31 12.08 5.47
C GLU A 82 -8.98 11.90 6.83
N GLU A 83 -8.32 12.38 7.87
CA GLU A 83 -8.91 12.52 9.20
C GLU A 83 -10.06 13.52 9.03
N GLU A 84 -11.29 13.02 8.99
CA GLU A 84 -12.47 13.81 9.42
C GLU A 84 -12.59 13.78 10.94
#